data_AF-A0A7X7IS66-F1
#
_entry.id   AF-A0A7X7IS66-F1
#
_cell.length_a   1.000
_cell.length_b   1.000
_cell.length_c   1.000
_cell.angle_alpha   90.00
_cell.angle_beta   90.00
_cell.angle_gamma   90.00
#
_symmetry.space_group_name_H-M   'P 1'
#
loop_
_entity.id
_entity.type
_entity.pdbx_description
1 polymer ?
#
loop_
_entity_poly.entity_id
_entity_poly.type
_entity_poly.pdbx_seq_one_letter_code
_entity_poly.pdbx_strand_id
1 'polypeptide(L)'
;MRLFSNPLRLAGLLLPVLLLASPVAAEVFRLRDGGRIVGRLLNEDQVPRRDYTIELSAGGQITLAKDEVLERTPLRPNEEKYEKLRAECPDTVEGHWELAAWCLTNHLPSQRDAHLNRILELDPNHERARRALGYTRIDGAWQIRKEVMESQGLQLYRGRYRTKQEIEILQRDEKDQRTRNEWRGKMKRYSAWLDGAKHEQGR
;
A
#
# COMPACT_ATOMS: atom_id res chain seq x y z
N MET A 1 -75.22 -38.66 -24.59
CA MET A 1 -74.79 -37.51 -23.76
C MET A 1 -73.66 -37.97 -22.84
N ARG A 2 -72.64 -37.13 -22.73
CA ARG A 2 -71.42 -37.09 -21.88
C ARG A 2 -71.49 -37.98 -20.62
N LEU A 3 -70.40 -38.60 -20.14
CA LEU A 3 -69.29 -37.93 -19.46
C LEU A 3 -68.04 -38.83 -19.39
N PHE A 4 -66.90 -38.29 -19.83
CA PHE A 4 -65.55 -38.77 -19.51
C PHE A 4 -65.17 -38.34 -18.09
N SER A 5 -64.54 -39.22 -17.31
CA SER A 5 -63.82 -38.87 -16.08
C SER A 5 -62.38 -39.35 -16.21
N ASN A 6 -61.42 -38.42 -16.20
CA ASN A 6 -59.98 -38.68 -16.04
C ASN A 6 -59.45 -37.74 -14.95
N PRO A 7 -58.74 -38.23 -13.92
CA PRO A 7 -58.18 -37.36 -12.89
C PRO A 7 -56.86 -36.75 -13.39
N LEU A 8 -56.76 -35.42 -13.29
CA LEU A 8 -55.53 -34.66 -13.51
C LEU A 8 -54.43 -35.11 -12.54
N ARG A 9 -53.28 -35.51 -13.08
CA ARG A 9 -52.03 -35.60 -12.31
C ARG A 9 -51.36 -34.22 -12.32
N LEU A 10 -51.29 -33.55 -11.17
CA LEU A 10 -50.44 -32.38 -10.95
C LEU A 10 -48.98 -32.84 -10.92
N ALA A 11 -48.23 -32.53 -11.98
CA ALA A 11 -46.78 -32.66 -12.01
C ALA A 11 -46.16 -31.45 -11.29
N GLY A 12 -45.56 -31.69 -10.12
CA GLY A 12 -44.80 -30.68 -9.38
C GLY A 12 -43.49 -30.35 -10.10
N LEU A 13 -43.35 -29.12 -10.56
CA LEU A 13 -42.13 -28.59 -11.16
C LEU A 13 -41.13 -28.23 -10.03
N LEU A 14 -40.13 -29.09 -9.83
CA LEU A 14 -39.02 -28.84 -8.90
C LEU A 14 -38.09 -27.80 -9.54
N LEU A 15 -38.24 -26.54 -9.13
CA LEU A 15 -37.35 -25.45 -9.53
C LEU A 15 -35.99 -25.65 -8.83
N PRO A 16 -34.87 -25.82 -9.55
CA PRO A 16 -33.57 -25.90 -8.90
C PRO A 16 -33.24 -24.52 -8.33
N VAL A 17 -33.17 -24.43 -7.00
CA VAL A 17 -32.62 -23.27 -6.30
C VAL A 17 -31.13 -23.24 -6.59
N LEU A 18 -30.75 -22.46 -7.61
CA LEU A 18 -29.37 -22.18 -7.94
C LEU A 18 -28.80 -21.32 -6.80
N LEU A 19 -28.07 -21.93 -5.87
CA LEU A 19 -27.29 -21.21 -4.86
C LEU A 19 -26.25 -20.36 -5.62
N LEU A 20 -26.55 -19.06 -5.76
CA LEU A 20 -25.57 -18.06 -6.14
C LEU A 20 -24.57 -17.93 -4.99
N ALA A 21 -23.50 -18.73 -5.03
CA ALA A 21 -22.33 -18.49 -4.19
C ALA A 21 -21.75 -17.14 -4.64
N SER A 22 -22.07 -16.07 -3.91
CA SER A 22 -21.44 -14.78 -4.15
C SER A 22 -19.93 -14.95 -3.99
N PRO A 23 -19.11 -14.55 -4.97
CA PRO A 23 -17.68 -14.56 -4.80
C PRO A 23 -17.36 -13.56 -3.69
N VAL A 24 -17.10 -14.07 -2.48
CA VAL A 24 -16.63 -13.24 -1.38
C VAL A 24 -15.28 -12.68 -1.81
N ALA A 25 -15.18 -11.36 -1.84
CA ALA A 25 -13.99 -10.65 -2.29
C ALA A 25 -12.78 -10.99 -1.42
N ALA A 26 -11.60 -10.98 -2.02
CA ALA A 26 -10.37 -11.13 -1.25
C ALA A 26 -10.16 -9.93 -0.33
N GLU A 27 -9.53 -10.19 0.81
CA GLU A 27 -9.30 -9.21 1.86
C GLU A 27 -7.84 -9.27 2.32
N VAL A 28 -7.43 -8.17 2.95
CA VAL A 28 -6.13 -7.99 3.54
C VAL A 28 -6.26 -8.14 5.05
N PHE A 29 -5.53 -9.10 5.60
CA PHE A 29 -5.35 -9.30 7.04
C PHE A 29 -3.97 -8.78 7.42
N ARG A 30 -3.94 -7.67 8.18
CA ARG A 30 -2.70 -7.20 8.80
C ARG A 30 -2.52 -7.89 10.14
N LEU A 31 -1.35 -8.44 10.35
CA LEU A 31 -0.97 -9.12 11.57
C LEU A 31 -0.29 -8.15 12.54
N ARG A 32 -0.31 -8.49 13.83
CA ARG A 32 0.28 -7.67 14.89
C ARG A 32 1.81 -7.57 14.79
N ASP A 33 2.45 -8.57 14.21
CA ASP A 33 3.89 -8.61 13.91
C ASP A 33 4.26 -7.76 12.67
N GLY A 34 3.28 -7.15 12.01
CA GLY A 34 3.46 -6.36 10.79
C GLY A 34 3.33 -7.16 9.50
N GLY A 35 3.08 -8.48 9.59
CA GLY A 35 2.78 -9.33 8.44
C GLY A 35 1.50 -8.91 7.71
N ARG A 36 1.42 -9.26 6.44
CA ARG A 36 0.24 -9.02 5.59
C ARG A 36 -0.13 -10.29 4.86
N ILE A 37 -1.38 -10.74 5.06
CA ILE A 37 -1.95 -11.90 4.36
C ILE A 37 -3.10 -11.41 3.48
N VAL A 38 -3.13 -11.91 2.24
CA VAL A 38 -4.21 -11.62 1.29
C VAL A 38 -4.94 -12.92 1.01
N GLY A 39 -6.27 -12.91 1.14
CA GLY A 39 -7.06 -14.10 0.93
C GLY A 39 -8.54 -13.90 1.23
N ARG A 40 -9.32 -14.96 1.05
CA ARG A 40 -10.76 -14.97 1.34
C ARG A 40 -11.01 -15.53 2.73
N LEU A 41 -11.82 -14.85 3.54
CA LEU A 41 -12.26 -15.38 4.83
C LEU A 41 -13.29 -16.50 4.61
N LEU A 42 -13.04 -17.67 5.17
CA LEU A 42 -13.92 -18.84 5.05
C LEU A 42 -14.92 -18.96 6.20
N ASN A 43 -14.58 -18.48 7.40
CA ASN A 43 -15.39 -18.59 8.62
C ASN A 43 -16.06 -17.24 8.96
N GLU A 44 -16.72 -16.60 7.99
CA GLU A 44 -17.32 -15.27 8.17
C GLU A 44 -18.42 -15.24 9.23
N ASP A 45 -19.17 -16.32 9.34
CA ASP A 45 -20.36 -16.55 10.16
C ASP A 45 -20.05 -16.91 11.62
N GLN A 46 -18.77 -17.13 11.97
CA GLN A 46 -18.38 -17.50 13.33
C GLN A 46 -18.56 -16.33 14.31
N VAL A 47 -19.57 -16.44 15.19
CA VAL A 47 -19.86 -15.49 16.27
C VAL A 47 -20.00 -16.23 17.61
N PRO A 48 -19.24 -15.87 18.67
CA PRO A 48 -18.16 -14.88 18.68
C PRO A 48 -16.92 -15.37 17.92
N ARG A 49 -16.24 -14.46 17.22
CA ARG A 49 -15.02 -14.78 16.46
C ARG A 49 -13.88 -15.21 17.37
N ARG A 50 -13.27 -16.35 17.06
CA ARG A 50 -12.12 -16.95 17.76
C ARG A 50 -10.88 -17.01 16.88
N ASP A 51 -11.08 -17.31 15.60
CA ASP A 51 -10.03 -17.48 14.61
C ASP A 51 -10.43 -16.86 13.26
N TYR A 52 -9.44 -16.67 12.39
CA TYR A 52 -9.59 -16.29 11.00
C TYR A 52 -9.06 -17.42 10.14
N THR A 53 -9.97 -18.08 9.44
CA THR A 53 -9.63 -19.14 8.50
C THR A 53 -9.63 -18.55 7.10
N ILE A 54 -8.46 -18.42 6.49
CA ILE A 54 -8.24 -17.65 5.27
C ILE A 54 -7.75 -18.59 4.17
N GLU A 55 -8.42 -18.56 3.01
CA GLU A 55 -7.97 -19.17 1.76
C GLU A 55 -7.02 -18.21 1.03
N LEU A 56 -5.77 -18.62 0.82
CA LEU A 56 -4.74 -17.80 0.18
C LEU A 56 -4.92 -17.74 -1.33
N SER A 57 -4.58 -16.62 -1.96
CA SER A 57 -4.66 -16.44 -3.41
C SER A 57 -3.75 -17.39 -4.21
N ALA A 58 -2.64 -17.82 -3.63
CA ALA A 58 -1.72 -18.80 -4.22
C ALA A 58 -2.17 -20.26 -4.01
N GLY A 59 -3.33 -20.47 -3.38
CA GLY A 59 -3.80 -21.77 -2.92
C GLY A 59 -3.37 -22.09 -1.50
N GLY A 60 -4.12 -22.97 -0.86
CA GLY A 60 -3.94 -23.35 0.55
C GLY A 60 -4.77 -22.51 1.52
N GLN A 61 -4.82 -22.98 2.76
CA GLN A 61 -5.63 -22.41 3.83
C GLN A 61 -4.75 -22.18 5.06
N ILE A 62 -4.94 -21.04 5.71
CA ILE A 62 -4.27 -20.71 6.97
C ILE A 62 -5.31 -20.36 8.02
N THR A 63 -5.06 -20.75 9.27
CA THR A 63 -5.89 -20.38 10.42
C THR A 63 -5.05 -19.55 11.37
N LEU A 64 -5.55 -18.36 11.70
CA LEU A 64 -4.90 -17.40 12.59
C LEU A 64 -5.79 -17.15 13.80
N ALA A 65 -5.19 -16.96 14.97
CA ALA A 65 -5.97 -16.59 16.15
C ALA A 65 -6.46 -15.14 16.04
N LYS A 66 -7.60 -14.82 16.66
CA LYS A 66 -8.20 -13.48 16.56
C LYS A 66 -7.26 -12.36 17.04
N ASP A 67 -6.43 -12.62 18.04
CA ASP A 67 -5.50 -11.68 18.66
C ASP A 67 -4.24 -11.40 17.82
N GLU A 68 -3.91 -12.29 16.89
CA GLU A 68 -2.83 -12.14 15.91
C GLU A 68 -3.21 -11.16 14.79
N VAL A 69 -4.50 -11.09 14.43
CA VAL A 69 -5.01 -10.19 13.40
C VAL A 69 -5.30 -8.81 13.98
N LEU A 70 -4.55 -7.82 13.51
CA LEU A 70 -4.70 -6.41 13.91
C LEU A 70 -5.84 -5.73 13.15
N GLU A 71 -5.93 -5.93 11.84
CA GLU A 71 -6.87 -5.24 10.97
C GLU A 71 -7.28 -6.13 9.79
N ARG A 72 -8.56 -6.06 9.41
CA ARG A 72 -9.13 -6.64 8.19
C ARG A 72 -9.58 -5.48 7.28
N THR A 73 -9.12 -5.44 6.04
CA THR A 73 -9.47 -4.41 5.05
C THR A 73 -9.81 -5.06 3.72
N PRO A 74 -10.81 -4.59 2.95
CA PRO A 74 -11.05 -5.10 1.61
C PRO A 74 -9.84 -4.85 0.69
N LEU A 75 -9.55 -5.80 -0.20
CA LEU A 75 -8.49 -5.66 -1.19
C LEU A 75 -8.89 -4.62 -2.25
N ARG A 76 -7.94 -3.78 -2.69
CA ARG A 76 -8.22 -2.79 -3.74
C ARG A 76 -8.42 -3.49 -5.09
N PRO A 77 -9.26 -2.97 -6.01
CA PRO A 77 -9.50 -3.60 -7.30
C PRO A 77 -8.22 -3.90 -8.12
N ASN A 78 -7.25 -2.97 -8.11
CA ASN A 78 -5.97 -3.18 -8.80
C ASN A 78 -5.13 -4.27 -8.13
N GLU A 79 -5.16 -4.39 -6.81
CA GLU A 79 -4.46 -5.46 -6.10
C GLU A 79 -5.13 -6.81 -6.35
N GLU A 80 -6.46 -6.88 -6.42
CA GLU A 80 -7.17 -8.11 -6.78
C GLU A 80 -6.82 -8.59 -8.18
N LYS A 81 -6.79 -7.65 -9.15
CA LYS A 81 -6.38 -7.96 -10.53
C LYS A 81 -4.92 -8.38 -10.59
N TYR A 82 -4.06 -7.77 -9.79
CA TYR A 82 -2.66 -8.15 -9.67
C TYR A 82 -2.52 -9.61 -9.21
N GLU A 83 -3.21 -10.03 -8.16
CA GLU A 83 -3.10 -11.41 -7.65
C GLU A 83 -3.48 -12.45 -8.71
N LYS A 84 -4.50 -12.17 -9.54
CA LYS A 84 -4.90 -13.03 -10.66
C LYS A 84 -3.80 -13.10 -11.73
N LEU A 85 -3.31 -11.95 -12.18
CA LEU A 85 -2.24 -11.88 -13.18
C LEU A 85 -0.93 -12.52 -12.68
N ARG A 86 -0.64 -12.37 -11.38
CA ARG A 86 0.55 -12.96 -10.75
C ARG A 86 0.51 -14.48 -10.78
N ALA A 87 -0.66 -15.09 -10.55
CA ALA A 87 -0.82 -16.54 -10.57
C ALA A 87 -0.58 -17.14 -11.96
N GLU A 88 -0.90 -16.40 -13.02
CA GLU A 88 -0.73 -16.79 -14.42
C GLU A 88 0.64 -16.38 -15.00
N CYS A 89 1.40 -15.55 -14.28
CA CYS A 89 2.68 -15.02 -14.74
C CYS A 89 3.73 -16.14 -14.85
N PRO A 90 4.30 -16.39 -16.04
CA PRO A 90 5.42 -17.31 -16.16
C PRO A 90 6.66 -16.74 -15.43
N ASP A 91 7.48 -17.63 -14.87
CA ASP A 91 8.74 -17.30 -14.20
C ASP A 91 9.86 -17.10 -15.24
N THR A 92 9.67 -16.10 -16.11
CA THR A 92 10.61 -15.70 -17.16
C THR A 92 10.89 -14.21 -17.10
N VAL A 93 11.99 -13.77 -17.72
CA VAL A 93 12.36 -12.35 -17.78
C VAL A 93 11.24 -11.54 -18.43
N GLU A 94 10.69 -12.02 -19.55
CA GLU A 94 9.63 -11.35 -20.30
C GLU A 94 8.32 -11.30 -19.51
N GLY A 95 7.91 -12.41 -18.89
CA GLY A 95 6.68 -12.48 -18.10
C GLY A 95 6.70 -11.50 -16.92
N HIS A 96 7.80 -11.48 -16.18
CA HIS A 96 7.97 -10.52 -15.10
C HIS A 96 8.11 -9.08 -15.60
N TRP A 97 8.70 -8.84 -16.78
CA TRP A 97 8.78 -7.51 -17.35
C TRP A 97 7.40 -6.95 -17.70
N GLU A 98 6.55 -7.76 -18.34
CA GLU A 98 5.18 -7.39 -18.68
C GLU A 98 4.35 -7.10 -17.43
N LEU A 99 4.43 -7.96 -16.42
CA LEU A 99 3.68 -7.75 -15.17
C LEU A 99 4.20 -6.54 -14.38
N ALA A 100 5.52 -6.30 -14.38
CA ALA A 100 6.09 -5.08 -13.80
C ALA A 100 5.58 -3.82 -14.51
N ALA A 101 5.51 -3.82 -15.84
CA ALA A 101 4.98 -2.71 -16.62
C ALA A 101 3.49 -2.46 -16.31
N TRP A 102 2.70 -3.53 -16.16
CA TRP A 102 1.30 -3.42 -15.73
C TRP A 102 1.18 -2.86 -14.30
N CYS A 103 2.04 -3.28 -13.38
CA CYS A 103 2.06 -2.75 -12.01
C CYS A 103 2.38 -1.25 -11.99
N LEU A 104 3.28 -0.78 -12.86
CA LEU A 104 3.60 0.63 -13.01
C LEU A 104 2.38 1.46 -13.43
N THR A 105 1.61 0.99 -14.42
CA THR A 105 0.42 1.71 -14.91
C THR A 105 -0.74 1.68 -13.91
N ASN A 106 -0.77 0.69 -13.01
CA ASN A 106 -1.82 0.53 -12.01
C ASN A 106 -1.44 1.06 -10.61
N HIS A 107 -0.32 1.80 -10.51
CA HIS A 107 0.19 2.40 -9.27
C HIS A 107 0.49 1.39 -8.15
N LEU A 108 1.13 0.27 -8.52
CA LEU A 108 1.54 -0.81 -7.61
C LEU A 108 3.09 -0.89 -7.54
N PRO A 109 3.77 0.09 -6.92
CA PRO A 109 5.23 0.19 -6.95
C PRO A 109 5.93 -0.98 -6.25
N SER A 110 5.42 -1.46 -5.12
CA SER A 110 6.03 -2.58 -4.39
C SER A 110 6.01 -3.88 -5.19
N GLN A 111 4.87 -4.17 -5.85
CA GLN A 111 4.70 -5.31 -6.73
C GLN A 111 5.59 -5.19 -7.97
N ARG A 112 5.67 -4.00 -8.58
CA ARG A 112 6.57 -3.71 -9.69
C ARG A 112 8.01 -4.03 -9.30
N ASP A 113 8.47 -3.52 -8.17
CA ASP A 113 9.86 -3.69 -7.74
C ASP A 113 10.17 -5.16 -7.41
N ALA A 114 9.21 -5.91 -6.85
CA ALA A 114 9.36 -7.36 -6.64
C ALA A 114 9.60 -8.11 -7.97
N HIS A 115 8.83 -7.80 -9.02
CA HIS A 115 9.03 -8.41 -10.33
C HIS A 115 10.35 -7.99 -10.99
N LEU A 116 10.74 -6.72 -10.88
CA LEU A 116 12.03 -6.26 -11.41
C LEU A 116 13.21 -6.92 -10.68
N ASN A 117 13.11 -7.14 -9.37
CA ASN A 117 14.13 -7.88 -8.63
C ASN A 117 14.19 -9.34 -9.07
N ARG A 118 13.04 -9.99 -9.28
CA ARG A 118 13.01 -11.36 -9.84
C ARG A 118 13.66 -11.44 -11.21
N ILE A 119 13.50 -10.43 -12.07
CA ILE A 119 14.24 -10.35 -13.34
C ILE A 119 15.76 -10.32 -13.11
N LEU A 120 16.25 -9.59 -12.11
CA LEU A 120 17.68 -9.57 -11.80
C LEU A 120 18.21 -10.87 -11.20
N GLU A 121 17.35 -11.68 -10.56
CA GLU A 121 17.69 -13.04 -10.14
C GLU A 121 17.83 -13.98 -11.35
N LEU A 122 16.97 -13.83 -12.36
CA LEU A 122 17.01 -14.64 -13.59
C LEU A 122 18.11 -14.19 -14.56
N ASP A 123 18.28 -12.87 -14.76
CA ASP A 123 19.33 -12.24 -15.56
C ASP A 123 19.99 -11.10 -14.77
N PRO A 124 21.11 -11.39 -14.08
CA PRO A 124 21.84 -10.38 -13.31
C PRO A 124 22.36 -9.20 -14.14
N ASN A 125 22.50 -9.33 -15.46
CA ASN A 125 23.03 -8.28 -16.32
C ASN A 125 21.92 -7.46 -17.01
N HIS A 126 20.65 -7.68 -16.66
CA HIS A 126 19.51 -7.02 -17.29
C HIS A 126 19.47 -5.50 -17.03
N GLU A 127 20.10 -4.72 -17.92
CA GLU A 127 20.29 -3.28 -17.73
C GLU A 127 18.98 -2.51 -17.54
N ARG A 128 17.94 -2.90 -18.28
CA ARG A 128 16.64 -2.22 -18.23
C ARG A 128 15.97 -2.37 -16.87
N ALA A 129 16.12 -3.53 -16.23
CA ALA A 129 15.54 -3.77 -14.89
C ALA A 129 16.31 -3.00 -13.82
N ARG A 130 17.65 -2.97 -13.92
CA ARG A 130 18.49 -2.14 -13.04
C ARG A 130 18.12 -0.66 -13.16
N ARG A 131 18.00 -0.12 -14.36
CA ARG A 131 17.55 1.26 -14.58
C ARG A 131 16.15 1.51 -14.01
N ALA A 132 15.21 0.59 -14.21
CA ALA A 132 13.84 0.70 -13.68
C ALA A 132 13.79 0.69 -12.15
N LEU A 133 14.71 -0.02 -11.49
CA LEU A 133 14.90 -0.01 -10.03
C LEU A 133 15.69 1.21 -9.51
N GLY A 134 16.14 2.11 -10.40
CA GLY A 134 16.88 3.32 -10.02
C GLY A 134 18.39 3.17 -9.92
N TYR A 135 18.95 2.06 -10.38
CA TYR A 135 20.39 1.92 -10.53
C TYR A 135 20.90 2.74 -11.71
N THR A 136 22.11 3.28 -11.55
CA THR A 136 22.86 3.94 -12.60
C THR A 136 24.28 3.39 -12.66
N ARG A 137 24.93 3.52 -13.81
CA ARG A 137 26.30 3.05 -13.98
C ARG A 137 27.26 4.17 -13.58
N ILE A 138 27.98 3.98 -12.48
CA ILE A 138 28.97 4.91 -11.92
C ILE A 138 30.27 4.13 -11.76
N ASP A 139 31.36 4.63 -12.35
CA ASP A 139 32.70 4.01 -12.30
C ASP A 139 32.71 2.54 -12.72
N GLY A 140 31.92 2.20 -13.74
CA GLY A 140 31.83 0.84 -14.28
C GLY A 140 30.91 -0.11 -13.51
N ALA A 141 30.43 0.27 -12.31
CA ALA A 141 29.54 -0.54 -11.47
C ALA A 141 28.10 -0.01 -11.44
N TRP A 142 27.12 -0.90 -11.23
CA TRP A 142 25.73 -0.52 -11.00
C TRP A 142 25.55 -0.09 -9.55
N GLN A 143 25.13 1.16 -9.35
CA GLN A 143 24.98 1.75 -8.02
C GLN A 143 23.69 2.57 -7.96
N ILE A 144 23.05 2.63 -6.79
CA ILE A 144 21.91 3.51 -6.57
C ILE A 144 22.45 4.89 -6.20
N ARG A 145 22.08 5.93 -6.97
CA ARG A 145 22.64 7.28 -6.79
C ARG A 145 22.52 7.79 -5.34
N LYS A 146 21.40 7.50 -4.68
CA LYS A 146 21.18 7.85 -3.27
C LYS A 146 22.26 7.24 -2.37
N GLU A 147 22.52 5.94 -2.51
CA GLU A 147 23.51 5.22 -1.72
C GLU A 147 24.93 5.73 -1.99
N VAL A 148 25.26 6.07 -3.25
CA VAL A 148 26.55 6.70 -3.60
C VAL A 148 26.73 8.05 -2.91
N MET A 149 25.70 8.88 -2.91
CA MET A 149 25.76 10.18 -2.24
C MET A 149 25.86 10.00 -0.72
N GLU A 150 25.10 9.05 -0.16
CA GLU A 150 25.14 8.73 1.28
C GLU A 150 26.51 8.19 1.71
N SER A 151 27.17 7.35 0.91
CA SER A 151 28.53 6.87 1.19
C SER A 151 29.58 7.98 1.13
N GLN A 152 29.32 9.04 0.35
CA GLN A 152 30.12 10.27 0.30
C GLN A 152 29.78 11.25 1.45
N GLY A 153 28.91 10.87 2.39
CA GLY A 153 28.50 11.71 3.51
C GLY A 153 27.47 12.78 3.15
N LEU A 154 26.85 12.68 1.97
CA LEU A 154 25.81 13.58 1.49
C LEU A 154 24.43 12.98 1.73
N GLN A 155 23.48 13.81 2.15
CA GLN A 155 22.08 13.42 2.35
C GLN A 155 21.16 14.34 1.55
N LEU A 156 20.09 13.76 1.01
CA LEU A 156 19.10 14.55 0.29
C LEU A 156 18.28 15.37 1.30
N TYR A 157 18.49 16.69 1.30
CA TYR A 157 17.72 17.63 2.12
C TYR A 157 17.14 18.72 1.23
N ARG A 158 15.82 18.95 1.29
CA ARG A 158 15.12 19.97 0.48
C ARG A 158 15.50 19.94 -1.02
N GLY A 159 15.48 18.75 -1.62
CA GLY A 159 15.74 18.53 -3.05
C GLY A 159 17.20 18.68 -3.50
N ARG A 160 18.16 18.90 -2.58
CA ARG A 160 19.59 18.96 -2.90
C ARG A 160 20.38 18.06 -1.96
N TYR A 161 21.40 17.39 -2.48
CA TYR A 161 22.36 16.64 -1.67
C TYR A 161 23.25 17.61 -0.90
N ARG A 162 23.35 17.42 0.41
CA ARG A 162 24.08 18.28 1.34
C ARG A 162 24.83 17.47 2.37
N THR A 163 25.90 18.03 2.91
CA THR A 163 26.57 17.42 4.06
C THR A 163 25.68 17.48 5.29
N LYS A 164 25.88 16.56 6.23
CA LYS A 164 25.17 16.57 7.52
C LYS A 164 25.33 17.91 8.26
N GLN A 165 26.53 18.49 8.24
CA GLN A 165 26.82 19.78 8.88
C GLN A 165 26.02 20.93 8.25
N GLU A 166 25.93 20.98 6.91
CA GLU A 166 25.13 22.00 6.22
C GLU A 166 23.64 21.86 6.57
N ILE A 167 23.13 20.64 6.65
CA ILE A 167 21.74 20.37 7.04
C ILE A 167 21.46 20.88 8.46
N GLU A 168 22.36 20.61 9.40
CA GLU A 168 22.23 21.08 10.79
C GLU A 168 22.24 22.60 10.91
N ILE A 169 23.09 23.29 10.13
CA ILE A 169 23.11 24.76 10.05
C ILE A 169 21.76 25.27 9.52
N LEU A 170 21.27 24.72 8.41
CA LEU A 170 20.00 25.13 7.81
C LEU A 170 18.81 24.92 8.76
N GLN A 171 18.79 23.81 9.48
CA GLN A 171 17.75 23.52 10.47
C GLN A 171 17.82 24.48 11.67
N ARG A 172 19.03 24.82 12.12
CA ARG A 172 19.23 25.82 13.18
C ARG A 172 18.73 27.19 12.74
N ASP A 173 19.13 27.64 11.56
CA ASP A 173 18.72 28.94 11.02
C ASP A 173 17.20 29.04 10.88
N GLU A 174 16.55 27.97 10.41
CA GLU A 174 15.09 27.90 10.31
C GLU A 174 14.42 27.98 11.69
N LYS A 175 14.98 27.30 12.69
CA LYS A 175 14.48 27.34 14.06
C LYS A 175 14.64 28.74 14.65
N ASP A 176 15.81 29.35 14.50
CA ASP A 176 16.10 30.68 15.00
C ASP A 176 15.22 31.74 14.33
N GLN A 177 14.98 31.61 13.03
CA GLN A 177 14.08 32.49 12.29
C GLN A 177 12.63 32.32 12.76
N ARG A 178 12.19 31.09 13.04
CA ARG A 178 10.87 30.82 13.62
C ARG A 178 10.72 31.48 14.99
N THR A 179 11.67 31.27 15.89
CA THR A 179 11.66 31.89 17.23
C THR A 179 11.69 33.41 17.14
N ARG A 180 12.48 33.99 16.24
CA ARG A 180 12.51 35.44 16.00
C ARG A 180 11.17 35.96 15.51
N ASN A 181 10.52 35.27 14.58
CA ASN A 181 9.21 35.65 14.05
C ASN A 181 8.11 35.54 15.13
N GLU A 182 8.12 34.49 15.94
CA GLU A 182 7.23 34.33 17.08
C GLU A 182 7.41 35.45 18.11
N TRP A 183 8.67 35.77 18.45
CA TRP A 183 8.99 36.85 19.38
C TRP A 183 8.57 38.21 18.83
N ARG A 184 8.83 38.48 17.54
CA ARG A 184 8.36 39.68 16.86
C ARG A 184 6.83 39.79 16.89
N GLY A 185 6.13 38.68 16.70
CA GLY A 185 4.66 38.62 16.83
C GLY A 185 4.19 38.94 18.25
N LYS A 186 4.85 38.39 19.27
CA LYS A 186 4.56 38.71 20.69
C LYS A 186 4.79 40.20 20.98
N MET A 187 5.92 40.76 20.56
CA MET A 187 6.24 42.18 20.74
C MET A 187 5.22 43.10 20.07
N LYS A 188 4.80 42.78 18.84
CA LYS A 188 3.75 43.54 18.15
C LYS A 188 2.44 43.55 18.93
N ARG A 189 2.04 42.40 19.51
CA ARG A 189 0.84 42.29 20.36
C ARG A 189 0.98 43.11 21.64
N TYR A 190 2.13 43.05 22.32
CA TYR A 190 2.37 43.82 23.54
C TYR A 190 2.38 45.33 23.28
N SER A 191 2.98 45.80 22.18
CA SER A 191 2.90 47.22 21.78
C SER A 191 1.46 47.66 21.61
N ALA A 192 0.66 46.92 20.83
CA ALA A 192 -0.74 47.25 20.59
C ALA A 192 -1.57 47.29 21.89
N TRP A 193 -1.29 46.39 22.83
CA TRP A 193 -1.94 46.38 24.14
C TRP A 193 -1.59 47.62 24.98
N LEU A 194 -0.31 48.00 25.04
CA LEU A 194 0.13 49.20 25.76
C LEU A 194 -0.44 50.49 25.15
N ASP A 195 -0.51 50.58 23.83
CA ASP A 195 -1.08 51.74 23.13
C ASP A 195 -2.59 51.84 23.39
N GLY A 196 -3.32 50.72 23.38
CA GLY A 196 -4.74 50.69 23.74
C GLY A 196 -5.00 51.07 25.20
N ALA A 197 -4.19 50.56 26.14
CA ALA A 197 -4.32 50.88 27.56
C ALA A 197 -4.06 52.36 27.88
N LYS A 198 -3.14 53.02 27.15
CA LYS A 198 -2.91 54.47 27.26
C LYS A 198 -4.10 55.29 26.80
N HIS A 199 -4.86 54.83 25.81
CA HIS A 199 -6.05 55.51 25.33
C HIS A 199 -7.23 55.42 26.31
N GLU A 200 -7.31 54.38 27.14
CA GLU A 200 -8.37 54.23 28.16
C GLU A 200 -8.09 55.02 29.46
N GLN A 201 -6.83 55.19 29.85
CA GLN A 201 -6.47 55.91 31.09
C GLN A 201 -6.43 57.44 30.96
N GLY A 202 -6.49 57.97 29.74
CA GLY A 202 -6.48 59.40 29.44
C GLY A 202 -7.88 60.04 29.29
N ARG A 203 -8.93 59.36 29.77
CA ARG A 203 -10.32 59.81 29.69
C ARG A 203 -10.93 60.02 31.07
#